data_AF-X1SYT9-F1
#
_entry.id   AF-X1SYT9-F1
#
_cell.length_a   1.000
_cell.length_b   1.000
_cell.length_c   1.000
_cell.angle_alpha   90.00
_cell.angle_beta   90.00
_cell.angle_gamma   90.00
#
_symmetry.space_group_name_H-M   'P 1'
#
loop_
_entity.id
_entity.type
_entity.pdbx_description
1 polymer ?
#
loop_
_entity_poly.entity_id
_entity_poly.type
_entity_poly.pdbx_seq_one_letter_code
_entity_poly.pdbx_strand_id
1 'polypeptide(L)'
;MTYAAHTITDIFGAGQSVTATAQDFNINGMLNEDVHGIVIGTGNTPVDITDYQLVAQIMDGSAAGQMIHNAEAFDATVTVSDPDCTVDTWRNFNNNSGASITVKETGLYCYSSTPTLYYLCLVRDVPAEIVVPDGGGCYVKYTAKITE
;
A
#
# COMPACT_ATOMS: atom_id res chain seq x y z
N MET A 1 26.33 6.62 -16.44
CA MET A 1 25.59 5.46 -16.97
C MET A 1 24.19 5.95 -17.30
N THR A 2 23.74 5.81 -18.55
CA THR A 2 22.36 6.17 -18.92
C THR A 2 21.51 4.93 -18.68
N TYR A 3 20.60 4.99 -17.72
CA TYR A 3 19.63 3.91 -17.50
C TYR A 3 18.62 3.93 -18.64
N ALA A 4 18.32 2.76 -19.21
CA ALA A 4 17.23 2.64 -20.18
C ALA A 4 15.91 2.96 -19.48
N ALA A 5 15.03 3.73 -20.12
CA ALA A 5 13.70 3.94 -19.60
C ALA A 5 12.93 2.61 -19.67
N HIS A 6 12.38 2.18 -18.53
CA HIS A 6 11.49 1.03 -18.46
C HIS A 6 10.06 1.53 -18.34
N THR A 7 9.14 0.87 -19.03
CA THR A 7 7.70 1.18 -18.93
C THR A 7 7.08 0.29 -17.84
N ILE A 8 6.42 0.91 -16.87
CA ILE A 8 5.70 0.24 -15.78
C ILE A 8 4.26 0.74 -15.78
N THR A 9 3.29 -0.15 -15.56
CA THR A 9 1.87 0.23 -15.43
C THR A 9 1.61 0.84 -14.05
N ASP A 10 1.02 2.04 -14.01
CA ASP A 10 0.60 2.69 -12.76
C ASP A 10 -0.73 2.13 -12.22
N ILE A 11 -1.11 2.52 -11.00
CA ILE A 11 -2.36 2.08 -10.36
C ILE A 11 -3.64 2.53 -11.12
N PHE A 12 -3.51 3.36 -12.16
CA PHE A 12 -4.62 3.80 -13.01
C PHE A 12 -4.62 3.09 -14.37
N GLY A 13 -3.70 2.13 -14.58
CA GLY A 13 -3.58 1.35 -15.81
C GLY A 13 -2.81 2.05 -16.93
N ALA A 14 -2.15 3.19 -16.66
CA ALA A 14 -1.35 3.90 -17.65
C ALA A 14 0.12 3.45 -17.62
N GLY A 15 0.70 3.25 -18.80
CA GLY A 15 2.14 2.94 -18.92
C GLY A 15 2.99 4.19 -18.66
N GLN A 16 3.80 4.14 -17.62
CA GLN A 16 4.69 5.22 -17.19
C GLN A 16 6.14 4.91 -17.55
N SER A 17 6.85 5.89 -18.09
CA SER A 17 8.30 5.79 -18.30
C SER A 17 9.00 6.13 -17.00
N VAL A 18 9.65 5.13 -16.40
CA VAL A 18 10.37 5.30 -15.14
C VAL A 18 11.84 5.59 -15.42
N THR A 19 12.36 6.62 -14.78
CA THR A 19 13.79 6.99 -14.78
C THR A 19 14.25 7.14 -13.34
N ALA A 20 15.54 6.98 -13.04
CA ALA A 20 16.05 7.18 -11.69
C ALA A 20 15.79 8.63 -11.22
N THR A 21 15.10 8.77 -10.09
CA THR A 21 14.79 10.07 -9.48
C THR A 21 15.25 10.12 -8.03
N ALA A 22 15.10 11.26 -7.36
CA ALA A 22 15.37 11.35 -5.93
C ALA A 22 14.32 10.62 -5.06
N GLN A 23 13.15 10.27 -5.62
CA GLN A 23 12.06 9.60 -4.93
C GLN A 23 11.42 8.55 -5.84
N ASP A 24 11.97 7.33 -5.86
CA ASP A 24 11.44 6.24 -6.69
C ASP A 24 10.45 5.34 -5.93
N PHE A 25 10.51 5.32 -4.61
CA PHE A 25 9.72 4.45 -3.73
C PHE A 25 9.21 5.19 -2.50
N ASN A 26 8.69 6.42 -2.67
CA ASN A 26 8.07 7.11 -1.54
C ASN A 26 6.78 6.39 -1.21
N ILE A 27 6.64 5.89 0.02
CA ILE A 27 5.46 5.14 0.52
C ILE A 27 4.77 5.84 1.69
N ASN A 28 5.05 7.10 1.97
CA ASN A 28 4.46 7.80 3.12
C ASN A 28 3.04 8.30 2.80
N GLY A 29 2.04 7.40 2.91
CA GLY A 29 0.64 7.75 2.70
C GLY A 29 0.11 8.72 3.76
N MET A 30 -0.47 9.85 3.31
CA MET A 30 -1.01 10.87 4.21
C MET A 30 -2.35 10.44 4.84
N LEU A 31 -2.81 11.20 5.82
CA LEU A 31 -4.18 11.05 6.34
C LEU A 31 -5.19 11.30 5.20
N ASN A 32 -6.20 10.45 5.09
CA ASN A 32 -7.27 10.52 4.09
C ASN A 32 -6.79 10.34 2.64
N GLU A 33 -5.76 9.51 2.42
CA GLU A 33 -5.22 9.21 1.10
C GLU A 33 -5.34 7.72 0.77
N ASP A 34 -5.84 7.38 -0.41
CA ASP A 34 -6.06 5.98 -0.84
C ASP A 34 -5.31 5.63 -2.13
N VAL A 35 -4.51 6.54 -2.67
CA VAL A 35 -3.65 6.30 -3.85
C VAL A 35 -2.18 6.09 -3.49
N HIS A 36 -1.83 6.20 -2.21
CA HIS A 36 -0.45 6.18 -1.72
C HIS A 36 -0.34 5.52 -0.36
N GLY A 37 0.81 4.89 -0.11
CA GLY A 37 1.10 4.17 1.11
C GLY A 37 0.40 2.83 1.18
N ILE A 38 0.18 2.34 2.39
CA ILE A 38 -0.55 1.08 2.58
C ILE A 38 -2.03 1.27 2.25
N VAL A 39 -2.59 0.35 1.46
CA VAL A 39 -4.01 0.29 1.10
C VAL A 39 -4.62 -1.07 1.42
N ILE A 40 -5.94 -1.12 1.55
CA ILE A 40 -6.71 -2.34 1.85
C ILE A 40 -7.85 -2.51 0.86
N GLY A 41 -8.30 -3.74 0.67
CA GLY A 41 -9.38 -4.07 -0.25
C GLY A 41 -10.20 -5.29 0.17
N THR A 42 -11.23 -5.55 -0.62
CA THR A 42 -12.18 -6.65 -0.46
C THR A 42 -11.98 -7.76 -1.49
N GLY A 43 -11.07 -7.58 -2.45
CA GLY A 43 -10.73 -8.57 -3.46
C GLY A 43 -10.05 -9.79 -2.84
N ASN A 44 -10.29 -10.96 -3.42
CA ASN A 44 -9.71 -12.24 -2.98
C ASN A 44 -9.08 -13.02 -4.15
N THR A 45 -8.89 -12.36 -5.28
CA THR A 45 -8.20 -12.96 -6.43
C THR A 45 -6.74 -13.19 -6.06
N PRO A 46 -6.20 -14.41 -6.26
CA PRO A 46 -4.78 -14.68 -6.02
C PRO A 46 -3.87 -13.66 -6.69
N VAL A 47 -2.76 -13.32 -6.02
CA VAL A 47 -1.77 -12.37 -6.55
C VAL A 47 -1.21 -12.87 -7.88
N ASP A 48 -1.19 -12.00 -8.87
CA ASP A 48 -0.46 -12.18 -10.13
C ASP A 48 0.71 -11.20 -10.20
N ILE A 49 1.83 -11.62 -10.81
CA ILE A 49 3.03 -10.77 -10.95
C ILE A 49 2.78 -9.53 -11.83
N THR A 50 1.70 -9.53 -12.62
CA THR A 50 1.28 -8.42 -13.47
C THR A 50 0.27 -7.49 -12.81
N ASP A 51 -0.16 -7.77 -11.57
CA ASP A 51 -1.05 -6.90 -10.82
C ASP A 51 -0.38 -5.53 -10.58
N TYR A 52 -1.11 -4.47 -10.92
CA TYR A 52 -0.66 -3.08 -10.76
C TYR A 52 -1.52 -2.28 -9.77
N GLN A 53 -2.56 -2.88 -9.21
CA GLN A 53 -3.47 -2.31 -8.21
C GLN A 53 -4.21 -3.43 -7.44
N LEU A 54 -4.92 -3.07 -6.38
CA LEU A 54 -5.91 -3.91 -5.71
C LEU A 54 -7.10 -4.22 -6.64
N VAL A 55 -7.75 -5.37 -6.44
CA VAL A 55 -8.88 -5.82 -7.28
C VAL A 55 -10.15 -5.06 -6.91
N ALA A 56 -10.38 -4.84 -5.62
CA ALA A 56 -11.51 -4.12 -5.09
C ALA A 56 -11.09 -3.34 -3.84
N GLN A 57 -10.38 -2.24 -4.07
CA GLN A 57 -9.90 -1.34 -3.03
C GLN A 57 -11.04 -0.76 -2.17
N ILE A 58 -10.81 -0.69 -0.87
CA ILE A 58 -11.62 0.10 0.06
C ILE A 58 -11.09 1.53 -0.01
N MET A 59 -11.93 2.47 -0.44
CA MET A 59 -11.56 3.87 -0.57
C MET A 59 -11.58 4.57 0.79
N ASP A 60 -10.84 5.69 0.88
CA ASP A 60 -10.87 6.51 2.08
C ASP A 60 -12.28 7.11 2.31
N GLY A 61 -12.70 7.13 3.57
CA GLY A 61 -13.88 7.87 4.02
C GLY A 61 -14.76 7.10 4.99
N SER A 62 -15.99 7.58 5.15
CA SER A 62 -16.99 7.03 6.08
C SER A 62 -18.32 6.71 5.41
N ALA A 63 -18.40 6.76 4.07
CA ALA A 63 -19.58 6.24 3.38
C ALA A 63 -19.61 4.70 3.42
N ALA A 64 -20.74 4.11 3.02
CA ALA A 64 -20.89 2.66 2.95
C ALA A 64 -19.77 2.03 2.09
N GLY A 65 -19.05 1.07 2.68
CA GLY A 65 -17.93 0.39 2.00
C GLY A 65 -16.60 1.14 2.02
N GLN A 66 -16.50 2.28 2.72
CA GLN A 66 -15.25 3.01 2.92
C GLN A 66 -14.70 2.81 4.33
N MET A 67 -13.39 3.03 4.49
CA MET A 67 -12.74 3.11 5.80
C MET A 67 -11.87 4.36 5.84
N ILE A 68 -11.71 4.98 7.01
CA ILE A 68 -10.81 6.11 7.18
C ILE A 68 -9.38 5.59 7.20
N HIS A 69 -8.54 6.11 6.31
CA HIS A 69 -7.14 5.78 6.19
C HIS A 69 -6.32 6.78 7.01
N ASN A 70 -5.74 6.34 8.14
CA ASN A 70 -4.89 7.21 8.96
C ASN A 70 -3.55 7.51 8.28
N ALA A 71 -2.76 8.45 8.81
CA ALA A 71 -1.40 8.64 8.35
C ALA A 71 -0.56 7.38 8.54
N GLU A 72 0.28 7.05 7.56
CA GLU A 72 1.25 5.97 7.65
C GLU A 72 2.33 6.29 8.70
N ALA A 73 2.82 5.26 9.35
CA ALA A 73 3.84 5.35 10.38
C ALA A 73 4.98 4.39 10.08
N PHE A 74 6.18 4.79 10.48
CA PHE A 74 7.43 4.08 10.21
C PHE A 74 8.16 3.82 11.51
N ASP A 75 8.93 2.73 11.53
CA ASP A 75 9.93 2.57 12.56
C ASP A 75 10.92 3.74 12.53
N ALA A 76 11.25 4.26 13.72
CA ALA A 76 12.20 5.36 13.85
C ALA A 76 13.64 4.94 13.50
N THR A 77 13.93 3.63 13.54
CA THR A 77 15.26 3.06 13.32
C THR A 77 15.16 1.68 12.68
N VAL A 78 16.17 1.32 11.90
CA VAL A 78 16.37 -0.07 11.47
C VAL A 78 16.68 -0.93 12.70
N THR A 79 15.99 -2.06 12.82
CA THR A 79 16.25 -3.05 13.88
C THR A 79 17.22 -4.09 13.36
N VAL A 80 18.36 -4.28 14.03
CA VAL A 80 19.38 -5.29 13.69
C VAL A 80 19.47 -6.30 14.82
N SER A 81 19.15 -7.55 14.52
CA SER A 81 19.24 -8.69 15.44
C SER A 81 19.62 -9.92 14.64
N ASP A 82 20.91 -10.26 14.63
CA ASP A 82 21.50 -11.40 13.92
C ASP A 82 20.58 -12.66 13.94
N PRO A 83 20.23 -13.22 12.78
CA PRO A 83 20.68 -12.92 11.40
C PRO A 83 19.86 -11.84 10.66
N ASP A 84 18.93 -11.18 11.35
CA ASP A 84 17.90 -10.36 10.73
C ASP A 84 18.17 -8.85 10.84
N CYS A 85 17.80 -8.12 9.78
CA CYS A 85 17.75 -6.66 9.77
C CYS A 85 16.40 -6.23 9.20
N THR A 86 15.62 -5.45 9.96
CA THR A 86 14.23 -5.12 9.64
C THR A 86 13.93 -3.63 9.72
N VAL A 87 12.97 -3.18 8.90
CA VAL A 87 12.29 -1.90 9.02
C VAL A 87 10.79 -2.11 8.80
N ASP A 88 9.98 -1.63 9.73
CA ASP A 88 8.53 -1.72 9.63
C ASP A 88 7.90 -0.41 9.14
N THR A 89 6.82 -0.56 8.37
CA THR A 89 5.83 0.49 8.12
C THR A 89 4.43 -0.06 8.40
N TRP A 90 3.55 0.77 8.94
CA TRP A 90 2.17 0.38 9.23
C TRP A 90 1.18 1.52 9.05
N ARG A 91 -0.07 1.15 8.80
CA ARG A 91 -1.19 2.08 8.66
C ARG A 91 -2.43 1.54 9.34
N ASN A 92 -3.13 2.42 10.06
CA ASN A 92 -4.38 2.12 10.73
C ASN A 92 -5.57 2.50 9.85
N PHE A 93 -6.62 1.68 9.87
CA PHE A 93 -7.86 1.88 9.14
C PHE A 93 -9.04 1.81 10.11
N ASN A 94 -9.94 2.80 10.06
CA ASN A 94 -11.14 2.83 10.91
C ASN A 94 -12.40 2.65 10.08
N ASN A 95 -13.23 1.68 10.47
CA ASN A 95 -14.53 1.49 9.84
C ASN A 95 -15.58 2.29 10.60
N ASN A 96 -16.01 3.41 10.01
CA ASN A 96 -17.14 4.20 10.48
C ASN A 96 -18.23 4.28 9.40
N SER A 97 -18.40 3.20 8.62
CA SER A 97 -19.27 3.16 7.43
C SER A 97 -20.72 2.77 7.71
N GLY A 98 -21.06 2.42 8.95
CA GLY A 98 -22.39 1.96 9.35
C GLY A 98 -22.65 0.46 9.15
N ALA A 99 -21.66 -0.31 8.65
CA ALA A 99 -21.73 -1.77 8.53
C ALA A 99 -20.34 -2.40 8.66
N SER A 100 -20.27 -3.70 8.94
CA SER A 100 -19.00 -4.43 8.92
C SER A 100 -18.41 -4.50 7.50
N ILE A 101 -17.10 -4.30 7.37
CA ILE A 101 -16.34 -4.45 6.11
C ILE A 101 -15.36 -5.61 6.29
N THR A 102 -15.26 -6.49 5.29
CA THR A 102 -14.30 -7.60 5.33
C THR A 102 -13.09 -7.28 4.45
N VAL A 103 -11.94 -7.09 5.07
CA VAL A 103 -10.65 -6.88 4.39
C VAL A 103 -10.08 -8.23 3.96
N LYS A 104 -9.68 -8.33 2.69
CA LYS A 104 -9.24 -9.57 2.04
C LYS A 104 -7.97 -9.42 1.19
N GLU A 105 -7.60 -8.19 0.86
CA GLU A 105 -6.36 -7.87 0.15
C GLU A 105 -5.73 -6.62 0.76
N THR A 106 -4.41 -6.53 0.64
CA THR A 106 -3.61 -5.40 1.10
C THR A 106 -2.61 -5.03 0.01
N GLY A 107 -2.21 -3.77 -0.02
CA GLY A 107 -1.22 -3.28 -0.99
C GLY A 107 -0.29 -2.26 -0.36
N LEU A 108 0.87 -2.08 -0.98
CA LEU A 108 1.79 -0.99 -0.68
C LEU A 108 2.00 -0.19 -1.96
N TYR A 109 1.38 0.99 -2.02
CA TYR A 109 1.52 1.90 -3.14
C TYR A 109 2.61 2.92 -2.85
N CYS A 110 3.48 3.15 -3.82
CA CYS A 110 4.43 4.26 -3.78
C CYS A 110 4.10 5.29 -4.84
N TYR A 111 4.64 6.50 -4.71
CA TYR A 111 4.74 7.40 -5.86
C TYR A 111 6.20 7.58 -6.27
N SER A 112 6.39 7.82 -7.57
CA SER A 112 7.63 8.37 -8.11
C SER A 112 7.34 9.71 -8.79
N SER A 113 8.28 10.64 -8.66
CA SER A 113 8.13 12.00 -9.16
C SER A 113 9.35 12.39 -9.99
N THR A 114 9.23 12.25 -11.32
CA THR A 114 9.74 13.19 -12.35
C THR A 114 9.65 12.56 -13.75
N PRO A 115 9.18 13.29 -14.79
CA PRO A 115 8.64 14.65 -14.77
C PRO A 115 7.14 14.72 -14.37
N THR A 116 6.46 13.57 -14.25
CA THR A 116 5.05 13.47 -13.86
C THR A 116 4.95 12.60 -12.61
N LEU A 117 3.99 12.90 -11.73
CA LEU A 117 3.71 12.06 -10.57
C LEU A 117 2.87 10.86 -11.03
N TYR A 118 3.31 9.66 -10.67
CA TYR A 118 2.57 8.43 -10.88
C TYR A 118 2.71 7.53 -9.66
N TYR A 119 1.71 6.68 -9.46
CA TYR A 119 1.64 5.76 -8.34
C TYR A 119 1.82 4.33 -8.82
N LEU A 120 2.66 3.56 -8.13
CA LEU A 120 2.97 2.18 -8.46
C LEU A 120 2.57 1.26 -7.32
N CYS A 121 2.08 0.07 -7.66
CA CYS A 121 1.88 -1.00 -6.69
C CYS A 121 3.18 -1.77 -6.51
N LEU A 122 3.81 -1.66 -5.34
CA LEU A 122 5.04 -2.38 -5.00
C LEU A 122 4.76 -3.78 -4.50
N VAL A 123 3.70 -3.92 -3.73
CA VAL A 123 3.27 -5.17 -3.12
C VAL A 123 1.76 -5.25 -3.20
N ARG A 124 1.26 -6.44 -3.50
CA ARG A 124 -0.13 -6.82 -3.34
C ARG A 124 -0.14 -8.18 -2.66
N ASP A 125 -0.92 -8.30 -1.59
CA ASP A 125 -1.07 -9.52 -0.82
C ASP A 125 -2.55 -9.85 -0.60
N VAL A 126 -2.83 -11.14 -0.41
CA VAL A 126 -4.16 -11.68 -0.13
C VAL A 126 -4.08 -12.46 1.19
N PRO A 127 -4.10 -11.78 2.35
CA PRO A 127 -4.00 -12.42 3.65
C PRO A 127 -5.30 -13.15 4.04
N ALA A 128 -5.30 -13.78 5.22
CA ALA A 128 -6.54 -14.26 5.82
C ALA A 128 -7.52 -13.09 6.02
N GLU A 129 -8.81 -13.33 5.74
CA GLU A 129 -9.82 -12.28 5.81
C GLU A 129 -10.04 -11.78 7.25
N ILE A 130 -10.23 -10.47 7.38
CA ILE A 130 -10.50 -9.80 8.66
C ILE A 130 -11.83 -9.05 8.52
N VAL A 131 -12.79 -9.40 9.37
CA VAL A 131 -14.04 -8.64 9.50
C VAL A 131 -13.81 -7.48 10.46
N VAL A 132 -13.98 -6.25 9.98
CA VAL A 132 -13.89 -5.02 10.79
C VAL A 132 -15.31 -4.51 11.02
N PRO A 133 -15.86 -4.60 12.24
CA PRO A 133 -17.17 -4.03 12.56
C PRO A 133 -17.22 -2.51 12.39
N ASP A 134 -18.41 -1.96 12.25
CA ASP A 134 -18.62 -0.51 12.39
C ASP A 134 -18.17 -0.02 13.78
N GLY A 135 -17.52 1.14 13.82
CA GLY A 135 -16.79 1.67 14.99
C GLY A 135 -15.48 0.95 15.30
N GLY A 136 -15.11 -0.08 14.51
CA GLY A 136 -13.88 -0.85 14.67
C GLY A 136 -12.70 -0.30 13.88
N GLY A 137 -11.57 -1.00 13.97
CA GLY A 137 -10.41 -0.72 13.13
C GLY A 137 -9.51 -1.94 12.96
N CYS A 138 -8.68 -1.88 11.93
CA CYS A 138 -7.59 -2.80 11.70
C CYS A 138 -6.32 -2.02 11.35
N TYR A 139 -5.19 -2.70 11.31
CA TYR A 139 -3.97 -2.13 10.75
C TYR A 139 -3.26 -3.18 9.91
N VAL A 140 -2.49 -2.71 8.96
CA VAL A 140 -1.60 -3.53 8.14
C VAL A 140 -0.18 -3.07 8.43
N LYS A 141 0.74 -4.03 8.56
CA LYS A 141 2.17 -3.79 8.76
C LYS A 141 2.96 -4.56 7.72
N TYR A 142 3.81 -3.87 6.99
CA TYR A 142 4.84 -4.48 6.15
C TYR A 142 6.19 -4.37 6.84
N THR A 143 6.93 -5.48 6.82
CA THR A 143 8.30 -5.55 7.32
C THR A 143 9.22 -5.82 6.15
N ALA A 144 10.06 -4.86 5.79
CA ALA A 144 11.19 -5.14 4.91
C ALA A 144 12.27 -5.82 5.74
N LYS A 145 12.71 -7.01 5.31
CA LYS A 145 13.62 -7.87 6.05
C LYS A 145 14.77 -8.33 5.17
N ILE A 146 15.99 -8.16 5.65
CA ILE A 146 17.17 -8.87 5.13
C ILE A 146 17.30 -10.15 5.95
N THR A 147 17.45 -11.27 5.25
CA THR A 147 17.76 -12.58 5.83
C THR A 147 19.11 -13.03 5.31
N GLU A 148 20.01 -13.40 6.21
CA GLU A 148 21.27 -14.10 5.89
C GLU A 148 21.14 -15.62 6.10
#